data_AF-A0A8S3I6S3-F1
#
_entry.id   AF-A0A8S3I6S3-F1
#
_cell.length_a   1.000
_cell.length_b   1.000
_cell.length_c   1.000
_cell.angle_alpha   90.00
_cell.angle_beta   90.00
_cell.angle_gamma   90.00
#
_symmetry.space_group_name_H-M   'P 1'
#
loop_
_entity.id
_entity.type
_entity.pdbx_description
1 polymer ?
#
loop_
_entity_poly.entity_id
_entity_poly.type
_entity_poly.pdbx_seq_one_letter_code
_entity_poly.pdbx_strand_id
1 'polypeptide(L)' 'MLYVLLYFYPDVLHNKQAIMREIVDKHFADNWVINLYMGMTVNLIDAWEPYKAAKAALNNTLDIQAVKSRVCYFRI' A
#
# COMPACT_ATOMS: atom_id res chain seq x y z
N MET A 1 -3.76 12.60 1.36
CA MET A 1 -2.61 13.52 1.61
C MET A 1 -1.33 12.83 2.05
N LEU A 2 -1.36 11.63 2.64
CA LEU A 2 -0.15 10.89 3.04
C LEU A 2 0.77 10.52 1.86
N TYR A 3 0.20 10.25 0.68
CA TYR A 3 0.97 9.97 -0.55
C TYR A 3 1.96 11.09 -0.90
N VAL A 4 1.52 12.33 -0.79
CA VAL A 4 2.36 13.51 -1.09
C VAL A 4 3.48 13.63 -0.06
N LEU A 5 3.18 13.40 1.22
CA LEU A 5 4.17 13.42 2.32
C LEU A 5 5.25 12.35 2.18
N LEU A 6 4.89 11.16 1.70
CA LEU A 6 5.84 10.06 1.47
C LEU A 6 6.90 10.43 0.41
N TYR A 7 6.51 11.20 -0.61
CA TYR A 7 7.42 11.69 -1.64
C TYR A 7 8.47 12.68 -1.12
N PHE A 8 8.21 13.36 0.01
CA PHE A 8 9.21 14.21 0.67
C PHE A 8 10.28 13.41 1.42
N TYR A 9 10.07 12.11 1.64
CA TYR A 9 11.01 11.23 2.36
C TYR A 9 11.29 9.94 1.56
N PRO A 10 12.01 10.02 0.43
CA PRO A 10 12.29 8.87 -0.44
C PRO A 10 13.11 7.76 0.23
N ASP A 11 13.85 8.10 1.29
CA ASP A 11 14.62 7.14 2.07
C ASP A 11 13.72 6.13 2.81
N VAL A 12 12.54 6.58 3.26
CA VAL A 12 11.54 5.72 3.91
C VAL A 12 10.98 4.70 2.91
N LEU A 13 10.78 5.10 1.65
CA LEU A 13 10.29 4.23 0.58
C LEU A 13 11.29 3.15 0.15
N HIS A 14 12.59 3.38 0.32
CA HIS A 14 13.64 2.45 -0.10
C HIS A 14 14.18 1.58 1.03
N ASN A 15 14.55 2.19 2.16
CA ASN A 15 15.30 1.52 3.22
C ASN A 15 14.43 1.09 4.40
N LYS A 16 13.27 1.73 4.63
CA LYS A 16 12.49 1.51 5.86
C LYS A 16 11.25 0.64 5.64
N GLN A 17 11.49 -0.64 5.41
CA GLN A 17 10.44 -1.63 5.15
C GLN A 17 9.43 -1.79 6.30
N ALA A 18 9.88 -1.77 7.56
CA ALA A 18 8.98 -1.87 8.72
C ALA A 18 8.02 -0.67 8.81
N ILE A 19 8.52 0.54 8.60
CA ILE A 19 7.72 1.77 8.65
C ILE A 19 6.76 1.83 7.46
N MET A 20 7.22 1.47 6.25
CA MET A 20 6.33 1.38 5.09
C MET A 20 5.22 0.37 5.29
N ARG A 21 5.51 -0.76 5.94
CA ARG A 21 4.48 -1.75 6.25
C ARG A 21 3.42 -1.21 7.21
N GLU A 22 3.81 -0.50 8.26
CA GLU A 22 2.86 0.11 9.20
C GLU A 22 2.00 1.19 8.52
N ILE A 23 2.60 2.00 7.64
CA ILE A 23 1.89 3.03 6.88
C ILE A 23 0.88 2.40 5.90
N VAL A 24 1.31 1.37 5.17
CA VAL A 24 0.44 0.65 4.23
C VAL A 24 -0.69 -0.04 4.96
N ASP A 25 -0.40 -0.72 6.07
CA ASP A 25 -1.41 -1.44 6.86
C ASP A 25 -2.45 -0.48 7.47
N LYS A 26 -2.02 0.69 7.94
CA LYS A 26 -2.88 1.65 8.63
C LYS A 26 -3.68 2.57 7.70
N HIS A 27 -3.13 2.91 6.53
CA HIS A 27 -3.70 3.92 5.63
C HIS A 27 -4.08 3.41 4.23
N PHE A 28 -3.46 2.33 3.76
CA PHE A 28 -3.63 1.84 2.38
C PHE A 28 -4.10 0.38 2.29
N ALA A 29 -4.44 -0.25 3.42
CA ALA A 29 -4.83 -1.66 3.47
C ALA A 29 -6.18 -1.96 2.80
N ASP A 30 -7.06 -0.97 2.74
CA ASP A 30 -8.41 -1.08 2.18
C ASP A 30 -8.50 -0.42 0.80
N ASN A 31 -7.78 0.69 0.60
CA ASN A 31 -7.79 1.47 -0.64
C ASN A 31 -6.35 1.73 -1.11
N TRP A 32 -5.85 0.81 -1.94
CA TRP A 32 -4.54 0.84 -2.61
C TRP A 32 -4.53 1.71 -3.89
N VAL A 33 -5.71 2.18 -4.30
CA VAL A 33 -5.88 3.18 -5.35
C VAL A 33 -6.26 4.50 -4.68
N ILE A 34 -5.52 5.55 -4.97
CA ILE A 34 -5.76 6.90 -4.42
C ILE A 34 -6.36 7.80 -5.49
N ASN A 35 -7.47 8.46 -5.15
CA ASN A 35 -8.06 9.48 -5.99
C ASN A 35 -7.38 10.82 -5.70
N LEU A 36 -6.63 11.32 -6.69
CA LEU A 36 -6.14 12.69 -6.71
C LEU A 36 -7.26 13.64 -7.16
N TYR A 37 -7.04 14.92 -6.90
CA TYR A 37 -7.94 15.98 -7.33
C TYR A 37 -8.06 15.99 -8.87
N MET A 38 -9.25 16.30 -9.40
CA MET A 38 -9.63 16.15 -10.83
C MET A 38 -9.90 14.72 -11.34
N GLY A 39 -10.27 13.77 -10.48
CA GLY A 39 -10.71 12.45 -10.96
C GLY A 39 -9.58 11.56 -11.51
N MET A 40 -8.32 11.98 -11.35
CA MET A 40 -7.17 11.12 -11.59
C MET A 40 -7.05 10.10 -10.47
N THR A 41 -7.11 8.82 -10.81
CA THR A 41 -6.87 7.72 -9.88
C THR A 41 -5.45 7.18 -10.09
N VAL A 42 -4.62 7.18 -9.06
CA VAL A 42 -3.26 6.63 -9.12
C VAL A 42 -3.22 5.30 -8.40
N ASN A 43 -2.70 4.29 -9.09
CA ASN A 43 -2.44 2.99 -8.50
C ASN A 43 -1.09 3.01 -7.76
N LEU A 44 -1.12 2.72 -6.46
CA LEU A 44 0.09 2.73 -5.63
C LEU A 44 1.06 1.60 -5.99
N ILE A 45 0.60 0.48 -6.58
CA ILE A 45 1.50 -0.60 -7.02
C ILE A 45 2.41 -0.14 -8.15
N ASP A 46 1.85 0.57 -9.12
CA ASP A 46 2.57 1.10 -10.26
C ASP A 46 3.47 2.26 -9.83
N ALA A 47 2.90 3.22 -9.09
CA ALA A 47 3.64 4.37 -8.57
C ALA A 47 4.79 3.98 -7.63
N TRP A 48 4.70 2.85 -6.93
CA TRP A 48 5.74 2.35 -6.03
C TRP A 48 6.55 1.18 -6.55
N GLU A 49 6.42 0.86 -7.84
CA GLU A 49 7.24 -0.15 -8.50
C GLU A 49 8.76 0.04 -8.31
N PRO A 50 9.34 1.25 -8.43
CA PRO A 50 10.78 1.45 -8.23
C PRO A 50 11.20 1.34 -6.75
N TYR A 51 10.26 1.41 -5.81
CA TYR A 51 10.53 1.45 -4.37
C TYR A 51 10.37 0.08 -3.73
N LYS A 52 11.49 -0.64 -3.55
CA LYS A 52 11.50 -2.04 -3.07
C LYS A 52 10.76 -2.26 -1.75
N ALA A 53 11.00 -1.41 -0.74
CA ALA A 53 10.37 -1.55 0.57
C ALA A 53 8.85 -1.26 0.52
N ALA A 54 8.45 -0.28 -0.29
CA ALA A 54 7.05 0.08 -0.53
C ALA A 54 6.28 -1.03 -1.26
N LYS A 55 6.86 -1.58 -2.34
CA LYS A 55 6.29 -2.70 -3.11
C LYS A 55 6.14 -3.96 -2.27
N ALA A 56 7.15 -4.28 -1.46
CA ALA A 56 7.11 -5.42 -0.55
C ALA A 56 6.01 -5.26 0.51
N ALA A 57 5.84 -4.06 1.08
CA ALA A 57 4.78 -3.77 2.04
C ALA A 57 3.38 -3.97 1.43
N LEU A 58 3.13 -3.42 0.23
CA LEU A 58 1.84 -3.56 -0.46
C LEU A 58 1.49 -5.00 -0.81
N ASN A 59 2.43 -5.76 -1.38
CA ASN A 59 2.19 -7.16 -1.73
C ASN A 59 1.80 -8.01 -0.51
N ASN A 60 2.42 -7.73 0.64
CA ASN A 60 2.07 -8.43 1.87
C ASN A 60 0.64 -8.11 2.33
N THR A 61 0.22 -6.85 2.27
CA THR A 61 -1.12 -6.46 2.69
C THR A 61 -2.20 -7.03 1.75
N LEU A 62 -1.93 -7.07 0.44
CA LEU A 62 -2.83 -7.67 -0.56
C LEU A 62 -3.00 -9.18 -0.34
N ASP A 63 -1.92 -9.90 -0.01
CA ASP A 63 -1.98 -11.33 0.30
C ASP A 63 -2.81 -11.58 1.58
N ILE A 64 -2.61 -10.78 2.63
CA ILE A 64 -3.38 -10.87 3.87
C ILE A 64 -4.88 -10.65 3.63
N GLN A 65 -5.25 -9.68 2.80
CA GLN A 65 -6.65 -9.44 2.44
C GLN A 65 -7.23 -10.64 1.65
N ALA A 66 -6.49 -11.17 0.68
CA ALA A 66 -6.91 -12.35 -0.08
C ALA A 66 -7.08 -13.59 0.82
N VAL A 67 -6.23 -13.77 1.83
CA VAL A 67 -6.38 -14.84 2.84
C VAL A 67 -7.62 -14.58 3.71
N LYS A 68 -7.82 -13.36 4.21
CA LYS A 68 -8.95 -13.01 5.07
C LYS A 68 -10.30 -13.19 4.34
N SER A 69 -10.39 -12.79 3.08
CA SER A 69 -11.57 -13.05 2.25
C SER A 69 -11.80 -14.55 2.06
N ARG A 70 -10.76 -15.34 1.77
CA ARG A 70 -10.89 -16.80 1.59
C ARG A 70 -11.33 -17.53 2.87
N VAL A 71 -10.87 -17.10 4.04
CA VAL A 71 -11.30 -17.67 5.33
C VAL A 71 -12.75 -17.31 5.64
N CYS A 72 -13.21 -16.11 5.26
CA CYS A 72 -14.62 -15.71 5.45
C CYS A 72 -15.59 -16.53 4.59
N TYR A 73 -15.18 -16.98 3.41
CA TYR A 73 -15.99 -17.85 2.54
C TYR A 73 -16.06 -19.31 3.00
N PHE A 74 -15.08 -19.77 3.79
CA PHE A 74 -15.02 -21.17 4.25
C PHE A 74 -15.79 -21.41 5.57
N ARG A 75 -16.61 -20.44 6.00
CA ARG A 75 -17.44 -20.54 7.21
C ARG A 75 -18.93 -20.51 6.86
N ILE A 76 -19.34 -21.41 5.96
CA ILE A 76 -20.72 -21.86 5.75
C ILE A 76 -20.70 -23.40 5.70
#